data_AF-A0A510KAZ7-F1
#
_entry.id   AF-A0A510KAZ7-F1
#
_cell.length_a   1.000
_cell.length_b   1.000
_cell.length_c   1.000
_cell.angle_alpha   90.00
_cell.angle_beta   90.00
_cell.angle_gamma   90.00
#
_symmetry.space_group_name_H-M   'P 1'
#
loop_
_entity.id
_entity.type
_entity.pdbx_description
1 polymer ?
#
loop_
_entity_poly.entity_id
_entity_poly.type
_entity_poly.pdbx_seq_one_letter_code
_entity_poly.pdbx_strand_id
1 'polypeptide(L)'
;MEIIYIPTGQKILFRGLDDPLKVTSITVETGNLCWAWIEEAYEINKEQDFNMLDESIRGTVEEPLYKQITLTFNPRNERHWLKKRFFDVEDENIMAKTTNYMCNEWLDDSDKKLFEDMKKNNPRRYQVAGLGNWGIVEGLVYENWRELEFDVNEISKRKGVKSAFGLDFGYTNDPSAFSVG
;
A
#
# COMPACT_ATOMS: atom_id res chain seq x y z
N MET A 1 1.75 24.41 -1.85
CA MET A 1 0.71 24.75 -2.83
C MET A 1 -0.62 24.93 -2.10
N GLU A 2 -1.50 25.80 -2.60
CA GLU A 2 -2.84 26.01 -2.03
C GLU A 2 -3.86 26.40 -3.10
N ILE A 3 -5.14 26.11 -2.84
CA ILE A 3 -6.29 26.60 -3.61
C ILE A 3 -7.13 27.46 -2.67
N ILE A 4 -7.59 28.61 -3.15
CA ILE A 4 -8.41 29.56 -2.38
C ILE A 4 -9.76 29.72 -3.05
N TYR A 5 -10.84 29.59 -2.27
CA TYR A 5 -12.16 29.99 -2.74
C TYR A 5 -12.35 31.50 -2.54
N ILE A 6 -12.12 32.27 -3.61
CA ILE A 6 -12.04 33.75 -3.60
C ILE A 6 -13.16 34.44 -2.80
N PRO A 7 -14.45 34.07 -2.94
CA PRO A 7 -15.53 34.76 -2.23
C PRO A 7 -15.48 34.65 -0.70
N THR A 8 -14.87 33.59 -0.16
CA THR A 8 -14.83 33.34 1.30
C THR A 8 -13.42 33.38 1.88
N GLY A 9 -12.38 33.24 1.05
CA GLY A 9 -11.00 33.12 1.51
C GLY A 9 -10.64 31.75 2.09
N GLN A 10 -11.55 30.77 2.10
CA GLN A 10 -11.28 29.41 2.54
C GLN A 10 -10.21 28.74 1.66
N LYS A 11 -9.38 27.89 2.28
CA LYS A 11 -8.22 27.30 1.62
C LYS A 11 -8.22 25.77 1.68
N ILE A 12 -7.73 25.16 0.60
CA ILE A 12 -7.24 23.78 0.58
C ILE A 12 -5.72 23.85 0.47
N LEU A 13 -5.03 23.24 1.43
CA LEU A 13 -3.57 23.27 1.53
C LEU A 13 -3.01 21.90 1.12
N PHE A 14 -2.04 21.90 0.20
CA PHE A 14 -1.36 20.69 -0.26
C PHE A 14 0.02 20.60 0.36
N ARG A 15 0.31 19.50 1.06
CA ARG A 15 1.55 19.26 1.78
C ARG A 15 1.98 17.80 1.62
N GLY A 16 3.28 17.59 1.53
CA GLY A 16 3.86 16.26 1.68
C GLY A 16 3.89 15.85 3.14
N LEU A 17 3.76 14.56 3.40
CA LEU A 17 3.95 13.93 4.71
C LEU A 17 5.40 13.42 4.89
N ASP A 18 6.33 13.87 4.05
CA ASP A 18 7.76 13.57 4.15
C ASP A 18 8.38 14.08 5.46
N ASP A 19 7.84 15.19 5.98
CA ASP A 19 8.19 15.73 7.29
C ASP A 19 6.90 16.03 8.08
N PRO A 20 6.46 15.12 8.97
CA PRO A 20 5.24 15.27 9.75
C PRO A 20 5.19 16.57 10.56
N LEU A 21 6.34 17.09 11.01
CA LEU A 21 6.43 18.32 11.81
C LEU A 21 6.02 19.57 11.00
N LYS A 22 6.19 19.53 9.68
CA LYS A 22 5.73 20.64 8.82
C LYS A 22 4.22 20.72 8.75
N VAL A 23 3.51 19.61 8.95
CA VAL A 23 2.04 19.58 8.90
C VAL A 23 1.43 20.05 10.22
N THR A 24 2.08 19.76 11.36
CA THR A 24 1.59 20.14 12.69
C THR A 24 1.61 21.64 12.97
N SER A 25 2.33 22.43 12.18
CA SER A 25 2.49 23.89 12.36
C SER A 25 1.59 24.73 11.45
N ILE A 26 0.69 24.09 10.70
CA ILE A 26 -0.12 24.78 9.70
C ILE A 26 -1.32 25.46 10.34
N THR A 27 -1.50 26.74 10.01
CA THR A 27 -2.66 27.54 10.39
C THR A 27 -3.27 28.21 9.17
N VAL A 28 -4.56 28.55 9.24
CA VAL A 28 -5.28 29.32 8.21
C VAL A 28 -5.77 30.64 8.79
N GLU A 29 -5.79 31.69 7.97
CA GLU A 29 -6.28 33.02 8.36
C GLU A 29 -7.81 33.05 8.49
N THR A 30 -8.50 32.24 7.67
CA THR A 30 -9.96 32.16 7.61
C THR A 30 -10.42 30.73 7.79
N GLY A 31 -11.34 30.50 8.74
CA GLY A 31 -11.95 29.19 9.01
C GLY A 31 -11.09 28.30 9.90
N ASN A 32 -11.35 26.99 9.86
CA ASN A 32 -10.68 25.98 10.68
C ASN A 32 -10.14 24.85 9.81
N LEU A 33 -8.95 24.34 10.13
CA LEU A 33 -8.45 23.09 9.58
C LEU A 33 -9.15 21.93 10.28
N CYS A 34 -10.20 21.42 9.64
CA CYS A 34 -11.05 20.37 10.18
C CYS A 34 -11.08 19.11 9.31
N TRP A 35 -10.63 19.18 8.06
CA TRP A 35 -10.56 18.06 7.15
C TRP A 35 -9.13 17.83 6.67
N ALA A 36 -8.68 16.59 6.74
CA ALA A 36 -7.47 16.14 6.07
C ALA A 36 -7.78 14.98 5.14
N TRP A 37 -7.23 15.05 3.94
CA TRP A 37 -7.32 13.97 2.97
C TRP A 37 -5.90 13.53 2.62
N ILE A 38 -5.59 12.28 2.94
CA ILE A 38 -4.33 11.64 2.61
C ILE A 38 -4.54 10.70 1.44
N GLU A 39 -4.02 11.11 0.29
CA GLU A 39 -3.86 10.26 -0.89
C GLU A 39 -2.64 9.34 -0.72
N GLU A 40 -2.70 8.15 -1.32
CA GLU A 40 -1.65 7.12 -1.21
C GLU A 40 -1.22 6.83 0.23
N ALA A 41 -2.20 6.80 1.16
CA ALA A 41 -1.94 6.63 2.59
C ALA A 41 -1.14 5.35 2.94
N TYR A 42 -1.10 4.37 2.04
CA TYR A 42 -0.27 3.16 2.17
C TYR A 42 1.24 3.47 2.20
N GLU A 43 1.69 4.62 1.68
CA GLU A 43 3.10 5.03 1.76
C GLU A 43 3.52 5.48 3.17
N ILE A 44 2.56 5.75 4.06
CA ILE A 44 2.85 6.01 5.47
C ILE A 44 3.23 4.69 6.14
N ASN A 45 4.52 4.38 6.17
CA ASN A 45 5.01 3.10 6.68
C ASN A 45 4.92 2.96 8.21
N LYS A 46 4.77 4.07 8.95
CA LYS A 46 4.70 4.09 10.41
C LYS A 46 3.39 4.73 10.87
N GLU A 47 2.64 3.99 11.66
CA GLU A 47 1.41 4.49 12.29
C GLU A 47 1.65 5.74 13.14
N GLN A 48 2.84 5.90 13.72
CA GLN A 48 3.20 7.08 14.51
C GLN A 48 3.20 8.37 13.69
N ASP A 49 3.60 8.31 12.42
CA ASP A 49 3.63 9.49 11.55
C ASP A 49 2.19 9.95 11.24
N PHE A 50 1.27 8.99 11.08
CA PHE A 50 -0.17 9.26 11.00
C PHE A 50 -0.70 9.85 12.31
N ASN A 51 -0.33 9.30 13.46
CA ASN A 51 -0.77 9.82 14.76
C ASN A 51 -0.38 11.30 14.93
N MET A 52 0.83 11.70 14.56
CA MET A 52 1.24 13.11 14.64
C MET A 52 0.31 14.04 13.84
N LEU A 53 -0.14 13.58 12.67
CA LEU A 53 -1.10 14.32 11.85
C LEU A 53 -2.48 14.37 12.52
N ASP A 54 -3.00 13.22 12.95
CA ASP A 54 -4.29 13.11 13.64
C ASP A 54 -4.34 14.01 14.88
N GLU A 55 -3.25 14.05 15.63
CA GLU A 55 -3.08 14.91 16.80
C GLU A 55 -2.97 16.40 16.46
N SER A 56 -2.64 16.76 15.22
CA SER A 56 -2.55 18.15 14.79
C SER A 56 -3.91 18.76 14.42
N ILE A 57 -4.90 17.94 14.05
CA ILE A 57 -6.25 18.39 13.66
C ILE A 57 -7.15 18.52 14.93
N ARG A 58 -6.56 18.93 16.06
CA ARG A 58 -7.22 19.15 17.36
C ARG A 58 -7.85 20.56 17.43
N GLY A 59 -8.70 20.81 18.43
CA GLY A 59 -9.43 22.09 18.62
C GLY A 59 -10.95 21.99 18.48
N THR A 60 -11.69 23.00 18.91
CA THR A 60 -13.15 23.03 18.77
C THR A 60 -13.51 23.55 17.38
N VAL A 61 -14.38 22.85 16.67
CA VAL A 61 -15.00 23.33 15.42
C VAL A 61 -16.45 23.64 15.72
N GLU A 62 -16.94 24.77 15.23
CA GLU A 62 -18.34 25.16 15.42
C GLU A 62 -19.24 24.46 14.39
N GLU A 63 -20.42 24.04 14.82
CA GLU A 63 -21.46 23.51 13.93
C GLU A 63 -21.74 24.50 12.77
N PRO A 64 -21.91 24.02 11.52
CA PRO A 64 -22.08 22.62 11.10
C PRO A 64 -20.77 21.91 10.72
N LEU A 65 -19.61 22.47 11.08
CA LEU A 65 -18.33 21.85 10.75
C LEU A 65 -18.03 20.69 11.70
N TYR A 66 -17.38 19.66 11.16
CA TYR A 66 -16.94 18.48 11.89
C TYR A 66 -15.52 18.12 11.46
N LYS A 67 -14.87 17.28 12.24
CA LYS A 67 -13.52 16.80 11.91
C LYS A 67 -13.56 15.50 11.17
N GLN A 68 -12.70 15.37 10.17
CA GLN A 68 -12.59 14.13 9.41
C GLN A 68 -11.19 13.97 8.85
N ILE A 69 -10.68 12.75 8.93
CA ILE A 69 -9.52 12.32 8.16
C ILE A 69 -10.00 11.28 7.15
N THR A 70 -9.75 11.56 5.88
CA THR A 70 -10.06 10.68 4.77
C THR A 70 -8.78 10.06 4.26
N LEU A 71 -8.73 8.73 4.22
CA LEU A 71 -7.60 7.96 3.72
C LEU A 71 -8.01 7.24 2.44
N THR A 72 -7.24 7.42 1.37
CA THR A 72 -7.40 6.72 0.10
C THR A 72 -6.10 6.03 -0.25
N PHE A 73 -6.17 4.73 -0.56
CA PHE A 73 -5.00 3.95 -0.89
C PHE A 73 -5.38 2.62 -1.55
N ASN A 74 -4.41 2.02 -2.24
CA ASN A 74 -4.52 0.65 -2.74
C ASN A 74 -3.93 -0.32 -1.69
N PRO A 75 -4.70 -1.28 -1.14
CA PRO A 75 -4.17 -2.22 -0.17
C PRO A 75 -3.14 -3.15 -0.83
N ARG A 76 -2.01 -3.39 -0.17
CA ARG A 76 -1.00 -4.34 -0.65
C ARG A 76 -0.77 -5.47 0.36
N ASN A 77 -0.08 -5.20 1.46
CA ASN A 77 0.27 -6.22 2.46
C ASN A 77 -0.75 -6.19 3.62
N GLU A 78 -1.32 -7.34 3.98
CA GLU A 78 -2.24 -7.47 5.11
C GLU A 78 -1.64 -7.09 6.47
N ARG A 79 -0.31 -7.14 6.63
CA ARG A 79 0.37 -6.73 7.87
C ARG A 79 0.55 -5.23 8.00
N HIS A 80 0.11 -4.45 7.02
CA HIS A 80 0.17 -2.99 7.11
C HIS A 80 -0.73 -2.47 8.23
N TRP A 81 -0.26 -1.50 9.00
CA TRP A 81 -0.96 -1.00 10.19
C TRP A 81 -2.35 -0.44 9.88
N LEU A 82 -2.53 0.16 8.68
CA LEU A 82 -3.83 0.63 8.19
C LEU A 82 -4.93 -0.42 8.28
N LYS A 83 -4.62 -1.69 7.92
CA LYS A 83 -5.60 -2.77 7.97
C LYS A 83 -6.04 -3.00 9.41
N LYS A 84 -5.06 -3.22 10.30
CA LYS A 84 -5.31 -3.50 11.71
C LYS A 84 -6.09 -2.37 12.39
N ARG A 85 -5.77 -1.11 12.08
CA ARG A 85 -6.39 0.05 12.72
C ARG A 85 -7.79 0.34 12.20
N PHE A 86 -8.02 0.26 10.90
CA PHE A 86 -9.24 0.77 10.28
C PHE A 86 -10.15 -0.32 9.69
N PHE A 87 -9.61 -1.46 9.27
CA PHE A 87 -10.38 -2.51 8.58
C PHE A 87 -10.68 -3.73 9.46
N ASP A 88 -9.87 -3.97 10.50
CA ASP A 88 -10.02 -5.12 11.41
C ASP A 88 -10.73 -4.75 12.73
N VAL A 89 -11.32 -3.56 12.82
CA VAL A 89 -11.99 -3.02 14.00
C VAL A 89 -13.36 -2.46 13.59
N GLU A 90 -14.36 -2.65 14.44
CA GLU A 90 -15.65 -1.96 14.36
C GLU A 90 -15.65 -0.77 15.34
N ASP A 91 -15.74 0.45 14.82
CA ASP A 91 -15.79 1.69 15.61
C ASP A 91 -16.76 2.67 14.94
N GLU A 92 -17.56 3.39 15.73
CA GLU A 92 -18.54 4.36 15.21
C GLU A 92 -17.91 5.55 14.48
N ASN A 93 -16.63 5.84 14.75
CA ASN A 93 -15.86 6.91 14.13
C ASN A 93 -15.09 6.45 12.88
N ILE A 94 -15.17 5.16 12.52
CA ILE A 94 -14.43 4.59 11.39
C ILE A 94 -15.40 4.09 10.32
N MET A 95 -15.29 4.67 9.13
CA MET A 95 -15.93 4.15 7.92
C MET A 95 -14.88 3.58 6.98
N ALA A 96 -14.59 2.29 7.10
CA ALA A 96 -13.72 1.57 6.16
C ALA A 96 -14.55 0.95 5.02
N LYS A 97 -14.19 1.28 3.77
CA LYS A 97 -14.84 0.74 2.57
C LYS A 97 -13.79 0.38 1.53
N THR A 98 -14.04 -0.71 0.82
CA THR A 98 -13.27 -1.10 -0.36
C THR A 98 -14.12 -0.86 -1.60
N THR A 99 -13.60 -0.04 -2.52
CA THR A 99 -14.15 0.16 -3.86
C THR A 99 -13.19 -0.42 -4.89
N ASN A 100 -13.69 -0.80 -6.06
CA ASN A 100 -12.87 -1.36 -7.13
C ASN A 100 -13.34 -0.88 -8.51
N TYR A 101 -12.68 -1.36 -9.56
CA TYR A 101 -12.97 -0.93 -10.93
C TYR A 101 -14.43 -1.18 -11.37
N MET A 102 -15.14 -2.15 -10.75
CA MET A 102 -16.51 -2.50 -11.13
C MET A 102 -17.53 -1.43 -10.73
N CYS A 103 -17.23 -0.56 -9.77
CA CYS A 103 -18.10 0.56 -9.41
C CYS A 103 -17.76 1.86 -10.17
N ASN A 104 -16.78 1.83 -11.09
CA ASN A 104 -16.41 2.99 -11.89
C ASN A 104 -17.11 2.95 -13.26
N GLU A 105 -18.12 3.79 -13.42
CA GLU A 105 -18.90 3.92 -14.66
C GLU A 105 -18.14 4.58 -15.82
N TRP A 106 -16.99 5.20 -15.55
CA TRP A 106 -16.20 5.95 -16.51
C TRP A 106 -15.08 5.14 -17.18
N LEU A 107 -14.98 3.84 -16.89
CA LEU A 107 -13.99 2.96 -17.51
C LEU A 107 -14.42 2.53 -18.91
N ASP A 108 -13.50 2.66 -19.86
CA ASP A 108 -13.71 2.18 -21.21
C ASP A 108 -13.47 0.66 -21.33
N ASP A 109 -13.72 0.09 -22.51
CA ASP A 109 -13.54 -1.33 -22.75
C ASP A 109 -12.07 -1.76 -22.68
N SER A 110 -11.13 -0.85 -22.94
CA SER A 110 -9.69 -1.12 -22.87
C SER A 110 -9.22 -1.22 -21.42
N ASP A 111 -9.74 -0.35 -20.54
CA ASP A 111 -9.50 -0.40 -19.10
C ASP A 111 -10.06 -1.69 -18.50
N LYS A 112 -11.29 -2.07 -18.87
CA LYS A 112 -11.91 -3.32 -18.40
C LYS A 112 -11.12 -4.53 -18.88
N LYS A 113 -10.63 -4.51 -20.11
CA LYS A 113 -9.80 -5.59 -20.67
C LYS A 113 -8.50 -5.77 -19.89
N LEU A 114 -7.88 -4.70 -19.39
CA LEU A 114 -6.70 -4.81 -18.53
C LEU A 114 -6.97 -5.69 -17.29
N PHE A 115 -8.12 -5.51 -16.65
CA PHE A 115 -8.50 -6.29 -15.48
C PHE A 115 -8.86 -7.74 -15.84
N GLU A 116 -9.51 -7.98 -16.97
CA GLU A 116 -9.78 -9.35 -17.46
C GLU A 116 -8.49 -10.10 -17.84
N ASP A 117 -7.55 -9.42 -18.51
CA ASP A 117 -6.23 -9.96 -18.83
C ASP A 117 -5.44 -10.23 -17.55
N MET A 118 -5.52 -9.34 -16.55
CA MET A 118 -4.90 -9.56 -15.24
C MET A 118 -5.51 -10.77 -14.53
N LYS A 119 -6.83 -10.91 -14.55
CA LYS A 119 -7.55 -12.05 -13.97
C LYS A 119 -7.13 -13.38 -14.58
N LYS A 120 -6.87 -13.41 -15.89
CA LYS A 120 -6.42 -14.61 -16.61
C LYS A 120 -4.93 -14.91 -16.38
N ASN A 121 -4.08 -13.89 -16.48
CA ASN A 121 -2.62 -14.08 -16.56
C ASN A 121 -1.94 -14.01 -15.18
N ASN A 122 -2.53 -13.30 -14.22
CA ASN A 122 -2.04 -13.19 -12.85
C ASN A 122 -3.21 -13.06 -11.85
N PRO A 123 -3.94 -14.16 -11.58
CA PRO A 123 -5.09 -14.15 -10.69
C PRO A 123 -4.79 -13.59 -9.29
N ARG A 124 -3.57 -13.83 -8.77
CA ARG A 124 -3.13 -13.31 -7.48
C ARG A 124 -3.03 -11.78 -7.49
N ARG A 125 -2.41 -11.20 -8.51
CA ARG A 125 -2.37 -9.74 -8.68
C ARG A 125 -3.78 -9.17 -8.87
N TYR A 126 -4.67 -9.87 -9.57
CA TYR A 126 -6.06 -9.44 -9.73
C TYR A 126 -6.83 -9.39 -8.39
N GLN A 127 -6.60 -10.33 -7.48
CA GLN A 127 -7.20 -10.28 -6.14
C GLN A 127 -6.86 -8.97 -5.42
N VAL A 128 -5.62 -8.52 -5.51
CA VAL A 128 -5.15 -7.31 -4.82
C VAL A 128 -5.46 -6.06 -5.63
N ALA A 129 -4.88 -5.92 -6.82
CA ALA A 129 -4.95 -4.70 -7.62
C ALA A 129 -6.29 -4.54 -8.36
N GLY A 130 -6.98 -5.64 -8.66
CA GLY A 130 -8.28 -5.62 -9.33
C GLY A 130 -9.43 -5.51 -8.34
N LEU A 131 -9.48 -6.40 -7.34
CA LEU A 131 -10.61 -6.49 -6.41
C LEU A 131 -10.44 -5.67 -5.13
N GLY A 132 -9.23 -5.15 -4.85
CA GLY A 132 -8.94 -4.38 -3.64
C GLY A 132 -8.82 -5.25 -2.38
N ASN A 133 -8.56 -6.56 -2.52
CA ASN A 133 -8.31 -7.41 -1.36
C ASN A 133 -6.92 -7.14 -0.78
N TRP A 134 -6.79 -7.31 0.54
CA TRP A 134 -5.47 -7.31 1.17
C TRP A 134 -4.67 -8.52 0.70
N GLY A 135 -3.46 -8.28 0.19
CA GLY A 135 -2.57 -9.34 -0.27
C GLY A 135 -1.95 -10.12 0.88
N ILE A 136 -1.90 -11.44 0.69
CA ILE A 136 -1.30 -12.40 1.63
C ILE A 136 0.21 -12.20 1.65
N VAL A 137 0.80 -12.21 2.85
CA VAL A 137 2.25 -12.35 3.02
C VAL A 137 2.64 -13.80 2.74
N GLU A 138 2.81 -14.15 1.47
CA GLU A 138 3.52 -15.39 1.13
C GLU A 138 4.84 -15.05 0.44
N GLY A 139 5.91 -15.31 1.17
CA GLY A 139 7.31 -15.12 0.75
C GLY A 139 7.81 -16.22 -0.18
N LEU A 140 7.05 -16.53 -1.23
CA LEU A 140 7.54 -17.36 -2.32
C LEU A 140 7.70 -16.50 -3.56
N VAL A 141 8.93 -16.09 -3.83
CA VAL A 141 9.35 -15.44 -5.09
C VAL A 141 9.10 -16.36 -6.29
N TYR A 142 9.02 -17.68 -6.04
CA TYR A 142 8.76 -18.71 -7.05
C TYR A 142 7.49 -19.48 -6.70
N GLU A 143 6.47 -19.37 -7.57
CA GLU A 143 5.19 -20.09 -7.42
C GLU A 143 5.08 -21.29 -8.36
N ASN A 144 5.90 -21.33 -9.44
CA ASN A 144 5.90 -22.38 -10.45
C ASN A 144 7.09 -23.34 -10.29
N TRP A 145 7.27 -23.89 -9.10
CA TRP A 145 8.28 -24.92 -8.84
C TRP A 145 7.61 -26.22 -8.40
N ARG A 146 8.32 -27.32 -8.58
CA ARG A 146 7.94 -28.63 -8.05
C ARG A 146 9.16 -29.27 -7.43
N GLU A 147 8.99 -29.89 -6.28
CA GLU A 147 10.01 -30.75 -5.72
C GLU A 147 10.02 -32.07 -6.49
N LEU A 148 11.19 -32.47 -6.98
CA LEU A 148 11.40 -33.75 -7.62
C LEU A 148 12.69 -34.35 -7.10
N GLU A 149 12.71 -35.67 -6.93
CA GLU A 149 13.96 -36.39 -6.77
C GLU A 149 14.73 -36.38 -8.10
N PHE A 150 16.04 -36.19 -8.00
CA PHE A 150 16.94 -36.23 -9.16
C PHE A 150 18.31 -36.82 -8.77
N ASP A 151 18.97 -37.45 -9.74
CA ASP A 151 20.35 -37.92 -9.60
C ASP A 151 21.32 -37.00 -10.33
N VAL A 152 22.19 -36.34 -9.56
CA VAL A 152 23.23 -35.43 -10.06
C VAL A 152 24.20 -36.15 -11.02
N ASN A 153 24.48 -37.44 -10.80
CA ASN A 153 25.36 -38.24 -11.66
C ASN A 153 24.70 -38.56 -13.01
N GLU A 154 23.38 -38.63 -13.06
CA GLU A 154 22.64 -38.80 -14.30
C GLU A 154 22.59 -37.48 -15.09
N ILE A 155 22.29 -36.38 -14.42
CA ILE A 155 22.16 -35.05 -15.04
C ILE A 155 23.48 -34.57 -15.62
N SER A 156 24.58 -34.74 -14.89
CA SER A 156 25.93 -34.34 -15.32
C SER A 156 26.41 -35.03 -16.60
N LYS A 157 25.85 -36.20 -16.94
CA LYS A 157 26.17 -36.92 -18.20
C LYS A 157 25.41 -36.39 -19.42
N ARG A 158 24.39 -35.54 -19.22
CA ARG A 158 23.56 -35.02 -20.32
C ARG A 158 24.35 -34.03 -21.17
N LYS A 159 24.25 -34.17 -22.50
CA LYS A 159 24.99 -33.34 -23.45
C LYS A 159 24.60 -31.86 -23.27
N GLY A 160 25.58 -31.02 -22.99
CA GLY A 160 25.41 -29.56 -22.85
C GLY A 160 25.20 -29.05 -21.43
N VAL A 161 25.11 -29.93 -20.43
CA VAL A 161 25.13 -29.54 -19.01
C VAL A 161 26.54 -29.10 -18.62
N LYS A 162 26.63 -27.96 -17.92
CA LYS A 162 27.88 -27.43 -17.36
C LYS A 162 27.66 -27.14 -15.88
N SER A 163 28.59 -27.56 -15.04
CA SER A 163 28.51 -27.26 -13.62
C SER A 163 28.67 -25.77 -13.36
N ALA A 164 27.88 -25.25 -12.42
CA ALA A 164 27.93 -23.90 -11.92
C ALA A 164 28.08 -23.90 -10.40
N PHE A 165 28.81 -22.91 -9.90
CA PHE A 165 29.12 -22.78 -8.48
C PHE A 165 28.72 -21.38 -8.03
N GLY A 166 27.88 -21.32 -7.01
CA GLY A 166 27.40 -20.08 -6.40
C GLY A 166 27.80 -20.05 -4.94
N LEU A 167 28.23 -18.89 -4.46
CA LEU A 167 28.51 -18.65 -3.05
C LEU A 167 27.68 -17.45 -2.60
N ASP A 168 26.83 -17.68 -1.63
CA ASP A 168 26.16 -16.63 -0.86
C ASP A 168 26.92 -16.46 0.46
N PHE A 169 27.56 -15.31 0.62
CA PHE A 169 28.44 -15.04 1.76
C PHE A 169 27.65 -14.37 2.90
N GLY A 170 27.53 -15.06 4.03
CA GLY A 170 26.91 -14.53 5.23
C GLY A 170 27.87 -13.62 6.01
N TYR A 171 27.42 -12.43 6.41
CA TYR A 171 28.24 -11.47 7.16
C TYR A 171 27.97 -11.54 8.67
N THR A 172 29.02 -11.46 9.49
CA THR A 172 28.96 -11.48 10.98
C THR A 172 28.36 -12.75 11.61
N ASN A 173 27.03 -12.87 11.63
CA ASN A 173 26.32 -13.96 12.31
C ASN A 173 25.47 -14.80 11.34
N ASP A 174 25.39 -14.41 10.07
CA ASP A 174 24.63 -15.12 9.05
C ASP A 174 25.45 -16.28 8.46
N PRO A 175 24.82 -17.45 8.21
CA PRO A 175 25.51 -18.58 7.60
C PRO A 175 25.84 -18.29 6.14
N SER A 176 27.02 -18.73 5.69
CA SER A 176 27.34 -18.76 4.26
C SER A 176 26.74 -20.02 3.62
N ALA A 177 26.21 -19.89 2.40
CA ALA A 177 25.68 -21.00 1.63
C ALA A 177 26.47 -21.18 0.33
N PHE A 178 26.91 -22.41 0.07
CA PHE A 178 27.58 -22.78 -1.18
C PHE A 178 26.68 -23.70 -1.99
N SER A 179 26.33 -23.29 -3.21
CA SER A 179 25.48 -24.04 -4.13
C SER A 179 26.31 -24.61 -5.27
N VAL A 180 26.14 -25.89 -5.55
CA VAL A 180 26.73 -26.58 -6.70
C VAL A 180 25.60 -27.15 -7.55
N GLY A 181 25.57 -26.81 -8.84
CA GLY A 181 24.55 -27.25 -9.79
C GLY A 181 25.12 -27.59 -11.15
#